data_AF-A0A8X6FV08-F1
#
_entry.id   AF-A0A8X6FV08-F1
#
_cell.length_a   1.000
_cell.length_b   1.000
_cell.length_c   1.000
_cell.angle_alpha   90.00
_cell.angle_beta   90.00
_cell.angle_gamma   90.00
#
_symmetry.space_group_name_H-M   'P 1'
#
loop_
_entity.id
_entity.type
_entity.pdbx_description
1 polymer ?
#
loop_
_entity_poly.entity_id
_entity_poly.type
_entity_poly.pdbx_seq_one_letter_code
_entity_poly.pdbx_strand_id
1 'polypeptide(L)'
;MDLVKGEGPWQRWMFVIIFLYAIPDGSHNMVMAFFTPEVDHWCARPSNVNISVEKWKTVALPPNDKQCSRYKFFNQSNIYKGEIENNNVTNKEIETCDSWEYDHSFYASTVVTEWNLVCEKEWLISMSKSIFVVGNIISATLLSYFAD
;
A
#
# COMPACT_ATOMS: atom_id res chain seq x y z
N MET A 1 -2.65 -19.98 -42.24
CA MET A 1 -3.52 -19.40 -41.19
C MET A 1 -4.92 -19.29 -41.77
N ASP A 2 -5.50 -20.44 -42.11
CA ASP A 2 -6.80 -20.52 -42.77
C ASP A 2 -7.53 -21.66 -42.12
N LEU A 3 -8.41 -21.38 -41.15
CA LEU A 3 -9.42 -22.32 -40.65
C LEU A 3 -10.45 -21.65 -39.70
N VAL A 4 -10.66 -20.33 -39.77
CA VAL A 4 -11.84 -19.71 -39.16
C VAL A 4 -12.77 -19.23 -40.26
N LYS A 5 -13.42 -20.19 -40.92
CA LYS A 5 -14.61 -19.92 -41.73
C LYS A 5 -15.77 -20.65 -41.07
N GLY A 6 -16.49 -19.96 -40.18
CA GLY A 6 -17.67 -20.52 -39.54
C GLY A 6 -18.26 -19.61 -38.47
N GLU A 7 -19.30 -18.86 -38.81
CA GLU A 7 -20.22 -18.30 -37.80
C GLU A 7 -21.12 -19.42 -37.24
N GLY A 8 -20.52 -20.40 -36.57
CA GLY A 8 -21.25 -21.46 -35.88
C GLY A 8 -21.82 -20.96 -34.55
N PRO A 9 -23.05 -21.34 -34.15
CA PRO A 9 -23.62 -20.99 -32.84
C PRO A 9 -22.71 -21.41 -31.66
N TRP A 10 -22.00 -22.53 -31.82
CA TRP A 10 -21.07 -23.06 -30.83
C TRP A 10 -19.80 -22.20 -30.68
N GLN A 11 -19.25 -21.70 -31.79
CA GLN A 11 -18.11 -20.79 -31.76
C GLN A 11 -18.46 -19.46 -31.09
N ARG A 12 -19.67 -18.92 -31.31
CA ARG A 12 -20.17 -17.73 -30.59
C ARG A 12 -20.28 -18.00 -29.07
N TRP A 13 -20.77 -19.17 -28.67
CA TRP A 13 -20.85 -19.57 -27.26
C TRP A 13 -19.47 -19.65 -26.60
N MET A 14 -18.48 -20.23 -27.27
CA MET A 14 -17.11 -20.29 -26.76
C MET A 14 -16.51 -18.90 -26.54
N PHE A 15 -16.72 -17.96 -27.48
CA PHE A 15 -16.27 -16.58 -27.29
C PHE A 15 -16.94 -15.92 -26.09
N VAL A 16 -18.26 -16.11 -25.89
CA VAL A 16 -18.97 -15.56 -24.73
C VAL A 16 -18.35 -16.09 -23.42
N ILE A 17 -18.05 -17.38 -23.34
CA ILE A 17 -17.40 -17.98 -22.17
C ILE A 17 -16.00 -17.39 -21.95
N ILE A 18 -15.20 -17.23 -23.00
CA ILE A 18 -13.85 -16.64 -22.92
C ILE A 18 -13.93 -15.18 -22.44
N PHE A 19 -14.86 -14.38 -22.97
CA PHE A 19 -15.03 -13.00 -22.53
C PHE A 19 -15.49 -12.91 -21.06
N LEU A 20 -16.40 -13.79 -20.64
CA LEU A 20 -16.84 -13.85 -19.25
C LEU A 20 -15.71 -14.22 -18.28
N TYR A 21 -14.70 -14.99 -18.72
CA TYR A 21 -13.50 -15.29 -17.92
C TYR A 21 -12.45 -14.19 -17.97
N ALA A 22 -12.19 -13.61 -19.16
CA ALA A 22 -11.13 -12.64 -19.36
C ALA A 22 -11.42 -11.28 -18.69
N ILE A 23 -12.68 -10.87 -18.59
CA ILE A 23 -13.06 -9.60 -17.96
C ILE A 23 -12.74 -9.59 -16.45
N PRO A 24 -13.17 -10.59 -15.64
CA PRO A 24 -12.77 -10.69 -14.24
C PRO A 24 -11.26 -10.70 -14.05
N ASP A 25 -10.53 -11.49 -14.83
CA ASP A 25 -9.07 -11.60 -14.71
C ASP A 25 -8.38 -10.25 -14.97
N GLY A 26 -8.72 -9.56 -16.06
CA GLY A 26 -8.19 -8.23 -16.35
C GLY A 26 -8.54 -7.20 -15.28
N SER A 27 -9.77 -7.25 -14.75
CA SER A 27 -10.22 -6.34 -13.70
C SER A 27 -9.49 -6.55 -12.37
N HIS A 28 -9.22 -7.81 -11.99
CA HIS A 28 -8.52 -8.13 -10.75
C HIS A 28 -7.04 -7.71 -10.80
N ASN A 29 -6.39 -7.85 -11.95
CA ASN A 29 -5.02 -7.36 -12.11
C ASN A 29 -4.93 -5.83 -11.96
N MET A 30 -5.92 -5.09 -12.47
CA MET A 30 -5.95 -3.63 -12.39
C MET A 30 -6.36 -3.12 -11.00
N VAL A 31 -7.23 -3.83 -10.27
CA VAL A 31 -7.73 -3.36 -8.96
C VAL A 31 -6.63 -3.22 -7.92
N MET A 32 -5.58 -4.03 -8.02
CA MET A 32 -4.43 -3.98 -7.11
C MET A 32 -3.72 -2.63 -7.12
N ALA A 33 -3.68 -1.93 -8.26
CA ALA A 33 -3.09 -0.60 -8.36
C ALA A 33 -3.84 0.45 -7.53
N PHE A 34 -5.15 0.27 -7.34
CA PHE A 34 -6.01 1.19 -6.58
C PHE A 34 -6.06 0.84 -5.08
N PHE A 35 -5.89 -0.44 -4.73
CA PHE A 35 -5.91 -0.88 -3.33
C PHE A 35 -4.58 -0.70 -2.61
N THR A 36 -3.47 -0.85 -3.33
CA THR A 36 -2.12 -0.67 -2.78
C THR A 36 -1.38 0.48 -3.48
N PRO A 37 -1.93 1.70 -3.51
CA PRO A 37 -1.18 2.84 -4.03
C PRO A 37 -0.06 3.19 -3.06
N GLU A 38 1.01 3.75 -3.59
CA GLU A 38 2.03 4.40 -2.78
C GLU A 38 1.42 5.69 -2.21
N VAL A 39 1.25 5.72 -0.88
CA VAL A 39 0.69 6.86 -0.17
C VAL A 39 1.78 7.52 0.65
N ASP A 40 1.86 8.85 0.54
CA ASP A 40 2.71 9.64 1.40
C ASP A 40 2.25 9.48 2.85
N HIS A 41 3.19 9.11 3.70
CA HIS A 41 2.94 8.81 5.10
C HIS A 41 4.05 9.38 5.97
N TRP A 42 3.72 9.66 7.22
CA TRP A 42 4.66 10.12 8.23
C TRP A 42 4.24 9.62 9.60
N CYS A 43 5.13 9.75 10.58
CA CYS A 43 4.85 9.33 11.94
C CYS A 43 3.75 10.18 12.57
N ALA A 44 2.76 9.53 13.17
CA ALA A 44 1.59 10.22 13.70
C ALA A 44 1.94 11.19 14.83
N ARG A 45 1.22 12.31 14.87
CA ARG A 45 1.29 13.27 15.97
C ARG A 45 0.69 12.67 17.24
N PRO A 46 1.25 12.97 18.42
CA PRO A 46 0.65 12.54 19.68
C PRO A 46 -0.73 13.18 19.85
N SER A 47 -1.72 12.40 20.29
CA SER A 47 -3.15 12.77 20.35
C SER A 47 -3.44 14.03 21.16
N ASN A 48 -2.54 14.40 22.08
CA ASN A 48 -2.70 15.53 22.99
C ASN A 48 -2.13 16.85 22.44
N VAL A 49 -1.72 16.90 21.16
CA VAL A 49 -1.05 18.07 20.56
C VAL A 49 -1.69 18.49 19.25
N ASN A 50 -2.22 19.72 19.23
CA ASN A 50 -2.82 20.31 18.05
C ASN A 50 -1.84 21.26 17.33
N ILE A 51 -0.86 20.69 16.63
CA ILE A 51 0.12 21.42 15.80
C ILE A 51 -0.15 21.19 14.31
N SER A 52 0.20 22.14 13.45
CA SER A 52 0.14 21.93 11.99
C SER A 52 1.05 20.78 11.54
N VAL A 53 0.61 20.02 10.52
CA VAL A 53 1.38 18.91 9.93
C VAL A 53 2.75 19.37 9.42
N GLU A 54 2.84 20.56 8.82
CA GLU A 54 4.11 21.09 8.31
C GLU A 54 5.14 21.29 9.42
N LYS A 55 4.74 21.98 10.50
CA LYS A 55 5.59 22.17 11.68
C LYS A 55 6.00 20.84 12.32
N TRP A 56 5.11 19.87 12.36
CA TRP A 56 5.42 18.53 12.87
C TRP A 56 6.50 17.84 12.02
N LYS A 57 6.33 17.84 10.69
CA LYS A 57 7.28 17.23 9.75
C LYS A 57 8.68 17.82 9.89
N THR A 58 8.81 19.12 10.15
CA THR A 58 10.12 19.77 10.32
C THR A 58 10.81 19.40 11.63
N VAL A 59 10.07 19.20 12.72
CA VAL A 59 10.67 18.99 14.05
C VAL A 59 10.81 17.51 14.41
N ALA A 60 9.85 16.67 14.02
CA ALA A 60 9.80 15.27 14.44
C ALA A 60 10.57 14.31 13.52
N LEU A 61 10.71 14.65 12.24
CA LEU A 61 11.27 13.72 11.25
C LEU A 61 12.76 14.03 10.97
N PRO A 62 13.63 13.02 10.94
CA PRO A 62 15.02 13.22 10.54
C PRO A 62 15.13 13.51 9.04
N PRO A 63 16.18 14.25 8.62
CA PRO A 63 16.38 14.58 7.20
C PRO A 63 16.73 13.36 6.33
N ASN A 64 17.28 12.30 6.94
CA ASN A 64 17.67 11.07 6.24
C ASN A 64 16.48 10.15 5.95
N ASP A 65 15.44 10.17 6.79
CA ASP A 65 14.26 9.32 6.65
C ASP A 65 13.03 10.07 7.16
N LYS A 66 12.15 10.45 6.25
CA LYS A 66 10.98 11.27 6.54
C LYS A 66 9.69 10.47 6.71
N GLN A 67 9.75 9.16 6.52
CA GLN A 67 8.53 8.32 6.44
C GLN A 67 8.47 7.30 7.56
N CYS A 68 9.58 6.64 7.87
CA CYS A 68 9.60 5.47 8.76
C CYS A 68 10.21 5.72 10.14
N SER A 69 10.88 6.85 10.30
CA SER A 69 11.67 7.17 11.49
C SER A 69 11.27 8.52 12.07
N ARG A 70 11.35 8.65 13.40
CA ARG A 70 11.20 9.94 14.09
C ARG A 70 12.28 10.13 15.15
N TYR A 71 12.50 11.38 15.54
CA TYR A 71 13.32 11.67 16.71
C TYR A 71 12.61 11.25 17.99
N LYS A 72 13.36 10.64 18.91
CA LYS A 72 12.88 10.30 20.23
C LYS A 72 12.73 11.56 21.08
N PHE A 73 11.56 11.73 21.69
CA PHE A 73 11.29 12.88 22.52
C PHE A 73 11.47 12.53 24.01
N PHE A 74 12.45 13.15 24.67
CA PHE A 74 12.74 12.89 26.09
C PHE A 74 11.83 13.68 27.05
N ASN A 75 11.37 14.87 26.66
CA ASN A 75 10.52 15.73 27.48
C ASN A 75 9.10 15.82 26.91
N GLN A 76 8.29 14.82 27.25
CA GLN A 76 6.89 14.77 26.87
C GLN A 76 6.11 15.99 27.37
N SER A 77 6.51 16.58 28.50
CA SER A 77 5.95 17.81 29.09
C SER A 77 5.93 19.03 28.16
N ASN A 78 6.95 19.21 27.32
CA ASN A 78 7.03 20.34 26.39
C ASN A 78 6.23 20.10 25.10
N ILE A 79 6.13 18.83 24.69
CA ILE A 79 5.24 18.41 23.61
C ILE A 79 3.78 18.72 23.98
N TYR A 80 3.37 18.43 25.22
CA TYR A 80 2.02 18.69 25.72
C TYR A 80 1.63 20.17 25.78
N LYS A 81 2.60 21.09 25.82
CA LYS A 81 2.35 22.54 25.79
C LYS A 81 2.26 23.12 24.38
N GLY A 82 2.53 22.32 23.33
CA GLY A 82 2.58 22.80 21.94
C GLY A 82 3.80 23.67 21.62
N GLU A 83 4.69 23.88 22.59
CA GLU A 83 5.98 24.56 22.46
C GLU A 83 7.04 23.54 22.00
N ILE A 84 6.82 22.99 20.81
CA ILE A 84 7.83 22.19 20.12
C ILE A 84 8.82 23.16 19.48
N GLU A 85 9.88 23.47 20.22
CA GLU A 85 11.08 24.15 19.72
C GLU A 85 12.17 23.13 19.38
N ASN A 86 13.00 23.43 18.37
CA ASN A 86 14.15 22.59 17.96
C ASN A 86 15.10 22.28 19.12
N ASN A 87 15.11 23.10 20.17
CA ASN A 87 15.93 22.96 21.37
C ASN A 87 15.47 21.86 22.34
N ASN A 88 14.27 21.27 22.13
CA ASN A 88 13.77 20.13 22.92
C ASN A 88 14.13 18.77 22.30
N VAL A 89 14.68 18.75 21.08
CA VAL A 89 15.17 17.54 20.39
C VAL A 89 16.67 17.41 20.65
N THR A 90 17.03 17.28 21.93
CA THR A 90 18.45 17.23 22.34
C THR A 90 18.84 15.81 22.71
N ASN A 91 18.86 14.98 21.67
CA ASN A 91 19.61 13.74 21.48
C ASN A 91 19.05 13.17 20.18
N LYS A 92 19.83 13.17 19.09
CA LYS A 92 19.44 12.65 17.77
C LYS A 92 19.28 11.11 17.77
N GLU A 93 18.71 10.56 18.84
CA GLU A 93 18.29 9.17 18.89
C GLU A 93 17.05 9.04 18.00
N ILE A 94 17.17 8.16 17.01
CA ILE A 94 16.12 7.86 16.05
C ILE A 94 15.39 6.64 16.56
N GLU A 95 14.06 6.70 16.56
CA GLU A 95 13.19 5.57 16.87
C GLU A 95 12.24 5.28 15.71
N THR A 96 11.78 4.04 15.63
CA THR A 96 10.74 3.61 14.69
C THR A 96 9.39 4.16 15.14
N CYS A 97 8.48 4.34 14.17
CA CYS A 97 7.18 4.91 14.43
C CYS A 97 6.14 3.83 14.73
N ASP A 98 5.45 3.96 15.87
CA ASP A 98 4.38 3.03 16.27
C ASP A 98 3.06 3.27 15.53
N SER A 99 2.87 4.48 15.02
CA SER A 99 1.64 4.92 14.37
C SER A 99 1.96 5.91 13.24
N TRP A 100 1.10 5.90 12.21
CA TRP A 100 1.30 6.67 10.99
C TRP A 100 0.08 7.56 10.71
N GLU A 101 0.36 8.71 10.10
CA GLU A 101 -0.63 9.63 9.55
C GLU A 101 -0.35 9.73 8.04
N TYR A 102 -1.41 9.70 7.25
CA TYR A 102 -1.37 9.54 5.80
C TYR A 102 -1.89 10.79 5.09
N ASP A 103 -1.38 11.07 3.89
CA ASP A 103 -1.99 12.08 3.02
C ASP A 103 -3.26 11.52 2.36
N HIS A 104 -4.40 12.10 2.75
CA HIS A 104 -5.71 11.75 2.24
C HIS A 104 -6.19 12.65 1.08
N SER A 105 -5.30 13.46 0.49
CA SER A 105 -5.65 14.37 -0.61
C SER A 105 -6.23 13.66 -1.83
N PHE A 106 -5.73 12.45 -2.15
CA PHE A 106 -6.17 11.66 -3.30
C PHE A 106 -7.01 10.44 -2.92
N TYR A 107 -6.69 9.78 -1.80
CA TYR A 107 -7.34 8.54 -1.38
C TYR A 107 -7.87 8.66 0.05
N ALA A 108 -9.17 8.43 0.23
CA ALA A 108 -9.79 8.49 1.55
C ALA A 108 -9.38 7.33 2.46
N SER A 109 -9.38 6.09 1.93
CA SER A 109 -8.86 4.91 2.62
C SER A 109 -8.38 3.90 1.58
N THR A 110 -7.26 3.24 1.88
CA THR A 110 -6.67 2.17 1.06
C THR A 110 -6.30 1.00 1.96
N VAL A 111 -6.03 -0.16 1.38
CA VAL A 111 -5.60 -1.34 2.15
C VAL A 111 -4.30 -1.05 2.91
N VAL A 112 -3.45 -0.18 2.36
CA VAL A 112 -2.20 0.24 2.99
C VAL A 112 -2.46 1.06 4.25
N THR A 113 -3.37 2.04 4.19
CA THR A 113 -3.67 2.93 5.32
C THR A 113 -4.48 2.22 6.41
N GLU A 114 -5.39 1.33 6.03
CA GLU A 114 -6.25 0.60 6.97
C GLU A 114 -5.45 -0.38 7.83
N TRP A 115 -4.50 -1.09 7.22
CA TRP A 115 -3.70 -2.14 7.88
C TRP A 115 -2.30 -1.68 8.30
N ASN A 116 -1.97 -0.40 8.07
CA ASN A 116 -0.65 0.18 8.32
C ASN A 116 0.48 -0.65 7.69
N LEU A 117 0.34 -0.96 6.40
CA LEU A 117 1.29 -1.80 5.63
C LEU A 117 2.46 -0.96 5.07
N VAL A 118 3.10 -0.18 5.93
CA VAL A 118 4.22 0.70 5.58
C VAL A 118 5.49 0.29 6.31
N CYS A 119 6.65 0.75 5.83
CA CYS A 119 7.95 0.54 6.46
C CYS A 119 8.23 -0.95 6.74
N GLU A 120 8.29 -1.37 8.00
CA GLU A 120 8.52 -2.76 8.41
C GLU A 120 7.49 -3.76 7.86
N LYS A 121 6.30 -3.29 7.47
CA LYS A 121 5.20 -4.12 6.97
C LYS A 121 4.98 -4.00 5.46
N GLU A 122 5.74 -3.17 4.76
CA GLU A 122 5.60 -2.96 3.31
C GLU A 122 5.80 -4.26 2.53
N TRP A 123 6.74 -5.12 2.98
CA TRP A 123 7.03 -6.40 2.34
C TRP A 123 5.82 -7.33 2.25
N LEU A 124 4.81 -7.18 3.12
CA LEU A 124 3.58 -7.98 3.08
C LEU A 124 2.80 -7.75 1.78
N ILE A 125 2.83 -6.51 1.25
CA ILE A 125 2.22 -6.16 -0.04
C ILE A 125 2.94 -6.88 -1.18
N SER A 126 4.28 -6.93 -1.12
CA SER A 126 5.08 -7.64 -2.12
C SER A 126 4.86 -9.16 -2.04
N MET A 127 4.74 -9.69 -0.82
CA MET A 127 4.44 -11.11 -0.59
C MET A 127 3.07 -11.49 -1.17
N SER A 128 2.02 -10.70 -0.95
CA SER A 128 0.69 -11.00 -1.48
C SER A 128 0.68 -11.03 -3.01
N LYS A 129 1.36 -10.09 -3.66
CA LYS A 129 1.53 -10.08 -5.13
C LYS A 129 2.28 -11.32 -5.61
N SER A 130 3.33 -11.72 -4.89
CA SER A 130 4.14 -12.90 -5.24
C SER A 130 3.32 -14.19 -5.14
N ILE A 131 2.56 -14.37 -4.06
CA ILE A 131 1.67 -15.51 -3.86
C ILE A 131 0.62 -15.56 -4.98
N PHE A 132 0.04 -14.42 -5.36
CA PHE A 132 -0.91 -14.35 -6.46
C PHE A 132 -0.30 -14.83 -7.79
N VAL A 133 0.90 -14.35 -8.14
CA VAL A 133 1.58 -14.77 -9.38
C VAL A 133 1.92 -16.25 -9.36
N VAL A 134 2.42 -16.77 -8.24
CA VAL A 134 2.71 -18.21 -8.09
C VAL A 134 1.44 -19.04 -8.22
N GLY A 135 0.34 -18.59 -7.61
CA GLY A 135 -0.98 -19.23 -7.74
C GLY A 135 -1.44 -19.33 -9.20
N ASN A 136 -1.27 -18.25 -9.98
CA ASN A 136 -1.59 -18.24 -11.41
C ASN A 136 -0.74 -19.24 -12.22
N ILE A 137 0.55 -19.37 -11.91
CA ILE A 137 1.43 -20.34 -12.57
C ILE A 137 0.96 -21.77 -12.26
N ILE A 138 0.65 -22.07 -11.00
CA ILE A 138 0.19 -23.40 -10.57
C ILE A 138 -1.17 -23.73 -11.20
N SER A 139 -2.10 -22.78 -11.27
CA SER A 139 -3.40 -23.03 -11.90
C SER A 139 -3.24 -23.30 -13.40
N ALA A 140 -2.36 -22.57 -14.08
CA ALA A 140 -2.11 -22.77 -15.51
C ALA A 140 -1.54 -24.16 -15.81
N THR A 141 -0.59 -24.65 -15.00
CA THR A 141 -0.01 -25.98 -15.18
C THR A 141 -1.01 -27.09 -14.88
N LEU A 142 -1.80 -26.97 -13.81
CA LEU A 142 -2.81 -27.95 -13.45
C LEU A 142 -3.92 -28.07 -14.51
N LEU A 143 -4.46 -26.94 -14.98
CA LEU A 143 -5.48 -26.94 -16.02
C LEU A 143 -4.95 -27.53 -17.34
N SER A 144 -3.68 -27.25 -17.66
CA SER A 144 -3.03 -27.85 -18.84
C SER A 144 -2.90 -29.36 -18.71
N TYR A 145 -2.57 -29.86 -17.51
CA TYR A 145 -2.48 -31.31 -17.26
C TYR A 145 -3.83 -32.02 -17.36
N PHE A 146 -4.92 -31.40 -16.89
CA PHE A 146 -6.26 -31.99 -17.02
C PHE A 146 -6.86 -31.87 -18.43
N ALA A 147 -6.28 -31.03 -19.29
CA ALA A 147 -6.74 -30.83 -20.66
C ALA A 147 -6.15 -31.85 -21.66
N ASP A 148 -5.08 -32.55 -21.28
CA ASP A 148 -4.49 -33.69 -22.02
C ASP A 148 -5.20 -35.01 -21.63
#